data_AF-Q8TZT6-F1
#
_entry.id   AF-Q8TZT6-F1
#
_cell.length_a   1.000
_cell.length_b   1.000
_cell.length_c   1.000
_cell.angle_alpha   90.00
_cell.angle_beta   90.00
_cell.angle_gamma   90.00
#
_symmetry.space_group_name_H-M   'P 1'
#
loop_
_entity.id
_entity.type
_entity.pdbx_description
1 polymer ?
#
loop_
_entity_poly.entity_id
_entity_poly.type
_entity_poly.pdbx_seq_one_letter_code
_entity_poly.pdbx_strand_id
1 'polypeptide(L)' 'MSSKEIAKRTNLSERTVRYAIKLLKDSGIVKEVYLLQDARKRVYVLSENFNDILEGSPT' A
#
# COMPACT_ATOMS: atom_id res chain seq x y z
N MET A 1 -2.89 3.49 -5.74
CA MET A 1 -2.54 2.51 -6.80
C MET A 1 -3.28 1.21 -6.58
N SER A 2 -3.74 0.51 -7.62
CA SER A 2 -4.39 -0.81 -7.45
C SER A 2 -3.36 -1.94 -7.29
N SER A 3 -3.74 -3.08 -6.69
CA SER A 3 -2.86 -4.26 -6.57
C SER A 3 -2.36 -4.78 -7.92
N LYS A 4 -3.22 -4.78 -8.94
CA LYS A 4 -2.88 -5.16 -10.32
C LYS A 4 -1.83 -4.23 -10.92
N GLU A 5 -1.96 -2.93 -10.67
CA GLU A 5 -1.01 -1.94 -11.16
C GLU A 5 0.34 -2.04 -10.43
N ILE A 6 0.33 -2.29 -9.11
CA ILE A 6 1.55 -2.56 -8.33
C ILE A 6 2.26 -3.82 -8.88
N ALA A 7 1.54 -4.90 -9.17
CA ALA A 7 2.11 -6.11 -9.77
C ALA A 7 2.77 -5.83 -11.12
N LYS A 8 2.10 -5.06 -11.99
CA LYS A 8 2.67 -4.66 -13.28
C LYS A 8 3.94 -3.82 -13.13
N ARG A 9 3.98 -2.87 -12.19
CA ARG A 9 5.14 -1.97 -11.97
C ARG A 9 6.33 -2.67 -11.32
N THR A 10 6.08 -3.63 -10.45
CA THR A 10 7.12 -4.35 -9.70
C THR A 10 7.58 -5.65 -10.37
N ASN A 11 6.90 -6.07 -11.43
CA ASN A 11 7.09 -7.36 -12.09
C ASN A 11 6.97 -8.57 -11.13
N LEU A 12 6.19 -8.41 -10.06
CA LEU A 12 5.90 -9.45 -9.08
C LEU A 12 4.57 -10.13 -9.41
N SER A 13 4.42 -11.38 -8.96
CA SER A 13 3.13 -12.07 -9.04
C SER A 13 2.08 -11.32 -8.21
N GLU A 14 0.80 -11.37 -8.62
CA GLU A 14 -0.27 -10.78 -7.82
C GLU A 14 -0.36 -11.37 -6.40
N ARG A 15 0.01 -12.65 -6.23
CA ARG A 15 0.05 -13.30 -4.92
C ARG A 15 1.12 -12.65 -4.03
N THR A 16 2.31 -12.43 -4.57
CA THR A 16 3.41 -11.76 -3.87
C THR A 16 3.02 -10.33 -3.52
N VAL A 17 2.39 -9.60 -4.44
CA VAL A 17 1.91 -8.24 -4.18
C VAL A 17 0.83 -8.20 -3.12
N ARG A 18 -0.15 -9.11 -3.14
CA ARG A 18 -1.16 -9.21 -2.08
C ARG A 18 -0.52 -9.46 -0.71
N TYR A 19 0.48 -10.36 -0.67
CA TYR A 19 1.21 -10.64 0.56
C TYR A 19 2.00 -9.41 1.04
N ALA A 20 2.74 -8.74 0.17
CA ALA A 20 3.51 -7.54 0.50
C ALA A 20 2.61 -6.40 0.97
N ILE A 21 1.49 -6.14 0.29
CA ILE A 21 0.50 -5.14 0.71
C ILE A 21 -0.06 -5.46 2.09
N LYS A 22 -0.34 -6.73 2.39
CA LYS A 22 -0.78 -7.14 3.73
C LYS A 22 0.25 -6.75 4.77
N LEU A 23 1.52 -7.12 4.57
CA LEU A 23 2.60 -6.76 5.50
C LEU A 23 2.74 -5.25 5.68
N LEU A 24 2.69 -4.48 4.58
CA LEU A 24 2.79 -3.01 4.61
C LEU A 24 1.58 -2.34 5.29
N LYS A 25 0.40 -2.95 5.22
CA LYS A 25 -0.78 -2.49 5.96
C LYS A 25 -0.65 -2.80 7.44
N ASP A 26 -0.23 -4.02 7.78
CA ASP A 26 -0.06 -4.47 9.16
C ASP A 26 1.03 -3.64 9.88
N SER A 27 2.04 -3.14 9.15
CA SER A 27 3.06 -2.21 9.66
C SER A 27 2.65 -0.73 9.64
N GLY A 28 1.43 -0.40 9.20
CA GLY A 28 0.94 0.98 9.14
C GLY A 28 1.56 1.86 8.05
N ILE A 29 2.36 1.28 7.13
CA ILE A 29 3.03 2.00 6.04
C ILE A 29 2.05 2.34 4.91
N VAL A 30 1.07 1.47 4.65
CA VAL A 30 0.08 1.63 3.58
C VAL A 30 -1.33 1.60 4.15
N LYS A 31 -2.19 2.49 3.64
CA LYS A 31 -3.63 2.51 3.91
C LYS A 31 -4.40 1.97 2.68
N GLU A 32 -5.50 1.25 2.94
CA GLU A 32 -6.45 0.83 1.90
C GLU A 32 -7.61 1.81 1.85
N VAL A 33 -7.93 2.31 0.66
CA VAL A 33 -8.99 3.28 0.43
C VAL A 33 -9.93 2.76 -0.66
N TYR A 34 -11.22 2.99 -0.48
CA TYR A 34 -12.25 2.68 -1.47
C TYR A 34 -12.47 3.89 -2.39
N LEU A 35 -12.61 3.63 -3.68
CA LEU A 35 -12.98 4.70 -4.62
C LEU A 35 -14.45 5.07 -4.42
N LEU A 36 -14.74 6.35 -4.24
CA LEU A 36 -16.11 6.84 -4.07
C LEU A 36 -17.01 6.50 -5.26
N GLN A 37 -16.45 6.50 -6.47
CA GLN A 37 -17.16 6.13 -7.71
C GLN A 37 -17.43 4.62 -7.84
N ASP A 38 -16.66 3.78 -7.14
CA ASP A 38 -16.79 2.33 -7.18
C ASP A 38 -16.19 1.72 -5.91
N ALA A 39 -17.04 1.49 -4.91
CA ALA A 39 -16.63 0.95 -3.61
C ALA A 39 -16.09 -0.49 -3.70
N ARG A 40 -16.24 -1.18 -4.84
CA ARG A 40 -15.63 -2.51 -5.05
C ARG A 40 -14.15 -2.39 -5.37
N LYS A 41 -13.71 -1.23 -5.87
CA LYS A 41 -12.30 -0.98 -6.19
C LYS A 41 -11.55 -0.51 -4.96
N ARG A 42 -10.45 -1.20 -4.72
CA ARG A 42 -9.50 -0.93 -3.64
C ARG A 42 -8.25 -0.30 -4.23
N VAL A 43 -7.82 0.80 -3.64
CA VAL A 43 -6.54 1.42 -3.93
C VAL A 43 -5.71 1.54 -2.67
N TYR A 44 -4.41 1.45 -2.84
CA TYR A 44 -3.43 1.53 -1.78
C TYR A 44 -2.67 2.84 -1.88
N VAL A 45 -2.52 3.52 -0.75
CA VAL A 45 -1.82 4.80 -0.60
C VAL A 45 -0.85 4.72 0.57
N LEU A 46 0.21 5.53 0.54
CA LEU A 46 1.12 5.64 1.68
C LEU A 46 0.38 6.27 2.86
N SER A 47 0.73 5.82 4.07
CA SER A 47 0.30 6.44 5.30
C SER A 47 1.00 7.79 5.48
N GLU A 48 0.34 8.78 6.09
CA GLU A 48 0.94 10.10 6.34
C GLU A 48 2.18 9.99 7.24
N ASN A 49 2.17 9.06 8.18
CA ASN A 49 3.27 8.81 9.12
C ASN A 49 4.48 8.09 8.45
N PHE A 50 4.41 7.78 7.15
CA PHE A 50 5.50 7.09 6.47
C PHE A 50 6.78 7.94 6.43
N ASN A 51 6.64 9.26 6.27
CA ASN A 51 7.80 10.15 6.29
C ASN A 51 8.50 10.12 7.66
N ASP A 52 7.74 10.05 8.75
CA ASP A 52 8.29 9.96 10.11
C ASP A 52 9.06 8.64 10.36
N ILE A 53 8.65 7.55 9.70
CA ILE A 53 9.32 6.24 9.76
C ILE A 53 10.60 6.23 8.91
N LEU A 54 10.58 6.85 7.72
CA LEU A 54 11.73 6.89 6.82
C LEU A 54 12.83 7.84 7.29
N GLU A 55 12.45 8.95 7.92
CA GLU A 55 13.42 9.94 8.41
C GLU A 55 14.07 9.55 9.74
N GLY A 56 13.61 8.44 10.37
CA GLY A 56 14.20 7.93 11.61
C GLY A 56 14.32 9.03 12.65
N SER A 57 13.21 9.42 13.27
CA SER A 57 13.23 10.50 14.27
C SER A 57 14.32 10.26 15.33
N PRO A 58 15.29 11.19 15.50
CA PRO A 58 16.02 11.32 16.75
C PRO A 58 15.05 11.98 17.75
N THR A 59 14.47 11.19 18.64
CA THR A 59 14.03 11.69 19.96
C THR A 59 14.10 10.57 20.97
#